data_AF-A0A3A5VKB7-F1
#
_entry.id   AF-A0A3A5VKB7-F1
#
_cell.length_a   1.000
_cell.length_b   1.000
_cell.length_c   1.000
_cell.angle_alpha   90.00
_cell.angle_beta   90.00
_cell.angle_gamma   90.00
#
_symmetry.space_group_name_H-M   'P 1'
#
loop_
_entity.id
_entity.type
_entity.pdbx_description
1 polymer ?
#
loop_
_entity_poly.entity_id
_entity_poly.type
_entity_poly.pdbx_seq_one_letter_code
_entity_poly.pdbx_strand_id
1 'polypeptide(L)'
;MVQMSDEYILDDVVETFSDEDTLMSDIRNNPVKWLLSLAVVGPGMAYTMSEQASYEAALNGWGLPTGLEWILAVFVTGQLLIAPLSCYFLARTGNVASGLFIAMGGSAILVANPDEIAQFSEAFGWPFFLFCVALSAPMLLVLKNKKKLLDPGKERTTWCTLLSTAIMMYTVAAIVPSAGVALIDVSCEDDTGALLSEVDIFAGATDACEALQYRYAPVLGMAAAIGWAWPRGKKIIDDLSDDFLDGLKD
;
A
#
# COMPACT_ATOMS: atom_id res chain seq x y z
N MET A 1 31.10 12.50 7.19
CA MET A 1 29.63 12.59 7.20
C MET A 1 29.15 11.78 6.01
N VAL A 2 28.58 10.61 6.29
CA VAL A 2 28.27 9.56 5.30
C VAL A 2 26.85 9.81 4.78
N GLN A 3 26.76 10.25 3.53
CA GLN A 3 25.58 10.13 2.66
C GLN A 3 25.93 9.05 1.63
N MET A 4 25.73 7.76 1.94
CA MET A 4 26.02 6.68 0.97
C MET A 4 25.31 5.35 1.24
N SER A 5 24.24 5.29 2.05
CA SER A 5 23.58 4.01 2.40
C SER A 5 22.18 3.81 1.85
N ASP A 6 21.42 4.88 1.57
CA ASP A 6 19.97 4.73 1.38
C ASP A 6 19.59 4.42 -0.08
N GLU A 7 20.41 4.86 -1.05
CA GLU A 7 20.20 4.58 -2.48
C GLU A 7 20.44 3.09 -2.81
N TYR A 8 21.37 2.43 -2.10
CA TYR A 8 21.69 1.02 -2.32
C TYR A 8 20.70 0.05 -1.69
N ILE A 9 20.03 0.41 -0.59
CA ILE A 9 19.12 -0.53 0.10
C ILE A 9 17.86 -0.77 -0.72
N LEU A 10 17.29 0.27 -1.34
CA LEU A 10 16.11 0.12 -2.18
C LEU A 10 16.45 -0.59 -3.50
N ASP A 11 17.59 -0.29 -4.09
CA ASP A 11 18.02 -0.92 -5.35
C ASP A 11 18.31 -2.41 -5.15
N ASP A 12 19.05 -2.78 -4.09
CA ASP A 12 19.32 -4.19 -3.73
C ASP A 12 18.03 -4.96 -3.36
N VAL A 13 17.06 -4.29 -2.71
CA VAL A 13 15.75 -4.86 -2.39
C VAL A 13 14.90 -5.07 -3.64
N VAL A 14 14.92 -4.12 -4.59
CA VAL A 14 14.22 -4.23 -5.87
C VAL A 14 14.89 -5.28 -6.75
N GLU A 15 16.21 -5.32 -6.80
CA GLU A 15 17.00 -6.30 -7.56
C GLU A 15 16.74 -7.72 -7.03
N THR A 16 16.74 -7.93 -5.71
CA THR A 16 16.43 -9.24 -5.11
C THR A 16 14.99 -9.69 -5.40
N PHE A 17 14.01 -8.77 -5.45
CA PHE A 17 12.64 -9.11 -5.84
C PHE A 17 12.48 -9.30 -7.36
N SER A 18 13.22 -8.51 -8.13
CA SER A 18 13.26 -8.52 -9.59
C SER A 18 14.26 -9.54 -10.13
N ASP A 19 14.82 -10.41 -9.28
CA ASP A 19 15.77 -11.42 -9.68
C ASP A 19 15.06 -12.32 -10.69
N GLU A 20 15.34 -12.03 -11.96
CA GLU A 20 14.42 -12.26 -13.08
C GLU A 20 14.16 -13.77 -13.22
N ASP A 21 15.12 -14.59 -12.81
CA ASP A 21 15.06 -16.03 -12.77
C ASP A 21 14.09 -16.58 -11.71
N THR A 22 14.02 -15.97 -10.53
CA THR A 22 13.11 -16.39 -9.45
C THR A 22 11.66 -16.02 -9.79
N LEU A 23 11.46 -14.83 -10.34
CA LEU A 23 10.16 -14.31 -10.73
C LEU A 23 9.65 -15.03 -11.99
N MET A 24 10.50 -15.26 -13.00
CA MET A 24 10.14 -16.05 -14.18
C MET A 24 9.89 -17.51 -13.86
N SER A 25 10.62 -18.10 -12.90
CA SER A 25 10.34 -19.43 -12.39
C SER A 25 8.97 -19.50 -11.70
N ASP A 26 8.62 -18.52 -10.86
CA ASP A 26 7.32 -18.49 -10.19
C ASP A 26 6.16 -18.21 -11.16
N ILE A 27 6.33 -17.33 -12.15
CA ILE A 27 5.36 -17.12 -13.24
C ILE A 27 5.15 -18.42 -14.02
N ARG A 28 6.23 -19.14 -14.33
CA ARG A 28 6.15 -20.40 -15.09
C ARG A 28 5.45 -21.50 -14.28
N ASN A 29 5.64 -21.53 -12.96
CA ASN A 29 5.06 -22.52 -12.07
C ASN A 29 3.60 -22.21 -11.68
N ASN A 30 3.19 -20.93 -11.67
CA ASN A 30 1.86 -20.47 -11.27
C ASN A 30 1.25 -19.41 -12.21
N PRO A 31 1.13 -19.66 -13.53
CA PRO A 31 0.77 -18.63 -14.51
C PRO A 31 -0.64 -18.06 -14.30
N VAL A 32 -1.58 -18.88 -13.85
CA VAL A 32 -2.97 -18.45 -13.62
C VAL A 32 -3.08 -17.42 -12.50
N LYS A 33 -2.27 -17.56 -11.44
CA LYS A 33 -2.31 -16.62 -10.30
C LYS A 33 -1.70 -15.27 -10.68
N TRP A 34 -0.63 -15.29 -11.46
CA TRP A 34 0.01 -14.09 -12.01
C TRP A 34 -0.87 -13.38 -13.04
N LEU A 35 -1.57 -14.14 -13.87
CA LEU A 35 -2.54 -13.57 -14.81
C LEU A 35 -3.73 -12.95 -14.06
N LEU A 36 -4.21 -13.58 -13.00
CA LEU A 36 -5.24 -13.00 -12.14
C LEU A 36 -4.76 -11.74 -11.41
N SER A 37 -3.51 -11.71 -10.91
CA SER A 37 -2.97 -10.50 -10.28
C SER A 37 -2.83 -9.35 -11.28
N LEU A 38 -2.43 -9.64 -12.51
CA LEU A 38 -2.39 -8.65 -13.59
C LEU A 38 -3.80 -8.20 -14.01
N ALA A 39 -4.77 -9.09 -14.07
CA ALA A 39 -6.16 -8.73 -14.38
C ALA A 39 -6.79 -7.84 -13.29
N VAL A 40 -6.33 -7.96 -12.03
CA VAL A 40 -6.80 -7.15 -10.91
C VAL A 40 -6.16 -5.76 -10.88
N VAL A 41 -4.86 -5.66 -11.18
CA VAL A 41 -4.11 -4.39 -11.10
C VAL A 41 -4.15 -3.63 -12.43
N GLY A 42 -4.15 -4.35 -13.56
CA GLY A 42 -4.01 -3.80 -14.91
C GLY A 42 -5.06 -2.74 -15.26
N PRO A 43 -6.37 -2.96 -15.05
CA PRO A 43 -7.39 -1.96 -15.40
C PRO A 43 -7.25 -0.67 -14.59
N GLY A 44 -6.91 -0.78 -13.29
CA GLY A 44 -6.68 0.40 -12.45
C GLY A 44 -5.41 1.16 -12.86
N MET A 45 -4.35 0.44 -13.23
CA MET A 45 -3.12 1.03 -13.77
C MET A 45 -3.36 1.73 -15.12
N ALA A 46 -4.14 1.11 -16.01
CA ALA A 46 -4.48 1.70 -17.29
C ALA A 46 -5.25 3.02 -17.10
N TYR A 47 -6.18 3.06 -16.14
CA TYR A 47 -6.87 4.30 -15.77
C TYR A 47 -5.90 5.36 -15.26
N THR A 48 -5.02 5.02 -14.30
CA THR A 48 -4.02 5.99 -13.79
C THR A 48 -3.11 6.55 -14.87
N MET A 49 -2.73 5.73 -15.86
CA MET A 49 -1.87 6.16 -16.96
C MET A 49 -2.61 6.96 -18.04
N SER A 50 -3.95 6.97 -18.02
CA SER A 50 -4.73 7.76 -18.97
C SER A 50 -4.77 9.25 -18.62
N GLU A 51 -4.41 9.60 -17.38
CA GLU A 51 -4.38 10.97 -16.83
C GLU A 51 -5.71 11.73 -17.03
N GLN A 52 -6.82 11.01 -17.13
CA GLN A 52 -8.14 11.61 -17.29
C GLN A 52 -8.73 11.98 -15.92
N ALA A 53 -9.50 13.06 -15.90
CA ALA A 53 -10.11 13.60 -14.67
C ALA A 53 -11.37 12.83 -14.21
N SER A 54 -11.86 11.87 -14.99
CA SER A 54 -13.01 11.03 -14.61
C SER A 54 -13.02 9.69 -15.33
N TYR A 55 -13.69 8.69 -14.74
CA TYR A 55 -13.91 7.38 -15.36
C TYR A 55 -14.62 7.47 -16.71
N GLU A 56 -15.59 8.38 -16.83
CA GLU A 56 -16.34 8.58 -18.08
C GLU A 56 -15.42 9.13 -19.19
N ALA A 57 -14.53 10.08 -18.85
CA ALA A 57 -13.57 10.64 -19.80
C ALA A 57 -12.56 9.58 -20.27
N ALA A 58 -12.09 8.71 -19.37
CA ALA A 58 -11.22 7.59 -19.71
C ALA A 58 -11.89 6.59 -20.66
N LEU A 59 -13.14 6.18 -20.36
CA LEU A 59 -13.87 5.24 -21.21
C LEU A 59 -14.18 5.82 -22.60
N ASN A 60 -14.58 7.09 -22.67
CA ASN A 60 -14.76 7.79 -23.93
C ASN A 60 -13.45 7.87 -24.73
N GLY A 61 -12.34 8.16 -24.07
CA GLY A 61 -11.00 8.19 -24.68
C GLY A 61 -10.57 6.82 -25.23
N TRP A 62 -10.99 5.73 -24.60
CA TRP A 62 -10.74 4.36 -25.05
C TRP A 62 -11.77 3.83 -26.06
N GLY A 63 -12.79 4.62 -26.40
CA GLY A 63 -13.87 4.20 -27.30
C GLY A 63 -14.78 3.11 -26.71
N LEU A 64 -14.83 3.01 -25.38
CA LEU A 64 -15.69 2.08 -24.65
C LEU A 64 -17.03 2.72 -24.29
N PRO A 65 -18.12 1.93 -24.13
CA PRO A 65 -19.42 2.46 -23.74
C PRO A 65 -19.37 3.17 -22.38
N THR A 66 -19.92 4.39 -22.33
CA THR A 66 -20.23 5.08 -21.08
C THR A 66 -21.31 4.29 -20.33
N GLY A 67 -21.17 4.14 -19.01
CA GLY A 67 -21.94 3.17 -18.20
C GLY A 67 -21.16 1.92 -17.77
N LEU A 68 -19.92 1.74 -18.21
CA LEU A 68 -18.97 0.77 -17.62
C LEU A 68 -18.09 1.39 -16.51
N GLU A 69 -18.38 2.63 -16.10
CA GLU A 69 -17.62 3.37 -15.07
C GLU A 69 -17.52 2.61 -13.75
N TRP A 70 -18.59 1.91 -13.36
CA TRP A 70 -18.62 1.10 -12.14
C TRP A 70 -17.56 -0.02 -12.15
N ILE A 71 -17.18 -0.53 -13.34
CA ILE A 71 -16.12 -1.54 -13.46
C ILE A 71 -14.78 -0.90 -13.12
N LEU A 72 -14.49 0.30 -13.64
CA LEU A 72 -13.27 1.03 -13.31
C LEU A 72 -13.24 1.43 -11.83
N ALA A 73 -14.37 1.86 -11.28
CA ALA A 73 -14.49 2.15 -9.85
C ALA A 73 -14.15 0.90 -8.99
N VAL A 74 -14.55 -0.30 -9.41
CA VAL A 74 -14.17 -1.56 -8.72
C VAL A 74 -12.65 -1.82 -8.82
N PHE A 75 -12.02 -1.53 -9.95
CA PHE A 75 -10.58 -1.76 -10.12
C PHE A 75 -9.68 -0.63 -9.59
N VAL A 76 -10.23 0.55 -9.30
CA VAL A 76 -9.51 1.69 -8.73
C VAL A 76 -9.86 1.83 -7.25
N THR A 77 -11.07 2.27 -6.92
CA THR A 77 -11.52 2.46 -5.53
C THR A 77 -11.68 1.13 -4.80
N GLY A 78 -12.10 0.06 -5.49
CA GLY A 78 -12.17 -1.28 -4.89
C GLY A 78 -10.80 -1.85 -4.46
N GLN A 79 -9.68 -1.26 -4.87
CA GLN A 79 -8.35 -1.63 -4.36
C GLN A 79 -8.21 -1.39 -2.86
N LEU A 80 -9.04 -0.52 -2.26
CA LEU A 80 -9.16 -0.36 -0.81
C LEU A 80 -9.39 -1.71 -0.11
N LEU A 81 -10.19 -2.58 -0.71
CA LEU A 81 -10.48 -3.92 -0.21
C LEU A 81 -9.60 -4.98 -0.85
N ILE A 82 -9.42 -4.90 -2.16
CA ILE A 82 -8.75 -5.96 -2.93
C ILE A 82 -7.28 -6.06 -2.52
N ALA A 83 -6.55 -4.95 -2.37
CA ALA A 83 -5.15 -4.96 -2.00
C ALA A 83 -4.89 -5.66 -0.64
N PRO A 84 -5.52 -5.27 0.49
CA PRO A 84 -5.29 -5.92 1.77
C PRO A 84 -5.81 -7.36 1.85
N LEU A 85 -7.00 -7.63 1.28
CA LEU A 85 -7.60 -8.97 1.36
C LEU A 85 -6.86 -9.97 0.47
N SER A 86 -6.53 -9.61 -0.76
CA SER A 86 -5.77 -10.48 -1.67
C SER A 86 -4.39 -10.79 -1.10
N CYS A 87 -3.70 -9.80 -0.54
CA CYS A 87 -2.42 -9.99 0.13
C CYS A 87 -2.54 -11.02 1.26
N TYR A 88 -3.58 -10.91 2.08
CA TYR A 88 -3.82 -11.83 3.20
C TYR A 88 -4.17 -13.26 2.76
N PHE A 89 -5.09 -13.42 1.81
CA PHE A 89 -5.49 -14.74 1.31
C PHE A 89 -4.35 -15.42 0.54
N LEU A 90 -3.65 -14.70 -0.32
CA LEU A 90 -2.54 -15.24 -1.10
C LEU A 90 -1.34 -15.59 -0.20
N ALA A 91 -1.05 -14.78 0.82
CA ALA A 91 -0.04 -15.11 1.81
C ALA A 91 -0.37 -16.39 2.61
N ARG A 92 -1.66 -16.65 2.91
CA ARG A 92 -2.08 -17.90 3.57
C ARG A 92 -1.98 -19.13 2.68
N THR A 93 -2.11 -18.97 1.37
CA THR A 93 -2.01 -20.07 0.40
C THR A 93 -0.57 -20.33 -0.07
N GLY A 94 0.42 -19.66 0.53
CA GLY A 94 1.84 -19.80 0.17
C GLY A 94 2.27 -18.99 -1.06
N ASN A 95 1.38 -18.22 -1.69
CA ASN A 95 1.66 -17.44 -2.90
C ASN A 95 1.97 -15.98 -2.56
N VAL A 96 2.97 -15.77 -1.71
CA VAL A 96 3.32 -14.47 -1.14
C VAL A 96 3.71 -13.45 -2.22
N ALA A 97 4.36 -13.87 -3.30
CA ALA A 97 4.82 -13.00 -4.37
C ALA A 97 3.68 -12.30 -5.10
N SER A 98 2.73 -13.08 -5.64
CA SER A 98 1.52 -12.53 -6.29
C SER A 98 0.69 -11.63 -5.34
N GLY A 99 0.61 -11.98 -4.05
CA GLY A 99 -0.10 -11.18 -3.05
C GLY A 99 0.59 -9.85 -2.74
N LEU A 100 1.93 -9.83 -2.74
CA LEU A 100 2.68 -8.58 -2.61
C LEU A 100 2.53 -7.72 -3.85
N PHE A 101 2.57 -8.32 -5.04
CA PHE A 101 2.38 -7.58 -6.31
C PHE A 101 1.04 -6.85 -6.34
N ILE A 102 -0.06 -7.52 -5.94
CA ILE A 102 -1.37 -6.87 -5.84
C ILE A 102 -1.37 -5.80 -4.75
N ALA A 103 -0.73 -6.04 -3.61
CA ALA A 103 -0.66 -5.04 -2.54
C ALA A 103 0.09 -3.78 -2.98
N MET A 104 1.22 -3.92 -3.67
CA MET A 104 2.01 -2.80 -4.18
C MET A 104 1.28 -2.07 -5.31
N GLY A 105 0.80 -2.80 -6.32
CA GLY A 105 0.07 -2.22 -7.44
C GLY A 105 -1.23 -1.55 -7.01
N GLY A 106 -1.99 -2.21 -6.13
CA GLY A 106 -3.21 -1.65 -5.56
C GLY A 106 -2.95 -0.39 -4.73
N SER A 107 -1.92 -0.39 -3.86
CA SER A 107 -1.53 0.82 -3.12
C SER A 107 -1.08 1.95 -4.05
N ALA A 108 -0.34 1.65 -5.12
CA ALA A 108 0.11 2.66 -6.08
C ALA A 108 -1.07 3.28 -6.87
N ILE A 109 -2.03 2.47 -7.29
CA ILE A 109 -3.28 2.95 -7.94
C ILE A 109 -4.02 3.89 -6.99
N LEU A 110 -4.11 3.56 -5.70
CA LEU A 110 -4.78 4.41 -4.72
C LEU A 110 -4.04 5.75 -4.53
N VAL A 111 -2.71 5.73 -4.43
CA VAL A 111 -1.90 6.97 -4.31
C VAL A 111 -2.08 7.87 -5.53
N ALA A 112 -2.20 7.29 -6.73
CA ALA A 112 -2.31 8.03 -7.98
C ALA A 112 -3.72 8.62 -8.22
N ASN A 113 -4.75 8.17 -7.52
CA ASN A 113 -6.13 8.68 -7.65
C ASN A 113 -6.67 9.18 -6.29
N PRO A 114 -6.10 10.26 -5.72
CA PRO A 114 -6.54 10.76 -4.41
C PRO A 114 -7.97 11.29 -4.42
N ASP A 115 -8.43 11.88 -5.53
CA ASP A 115 -9.75 12.51 -5.64
C ASP A 115 -10.89 11.50 -5.54
N GLU A 116 -10.74 10.34 -6.19
CA GLU A 116 -11.72 9.25 -6.15
C GLU A 116 -11.88 8.68 -4.73
N ILE A 117 -10.79 8.67 -3.96
CA ILE A 117 -10.80 8.21 -2.56
C ILE A 117 -11.39 9.27 -1.64
N ALA A 118 -11.10 10.55 -1.89
CA ALA A 118 -11.65 11.66 -1.13
C ALA A 118 -13.18 11.71 -1.25
N GLN A 119 -13.70 11.62 -2.48
CA GLN A 119 -15.15 11.57 -2.73
C GLN A 119 -15.80 10.37 -2.03
N PHE A 120 -15.16 9.20 -2.08
CA PHE A 120 -15.64 8.02 -1.37
C PHE A 120 -15.63 8.23 0.16
N SER A 121 -14.59 8.88 0.69
CA SER A 121 -14.49 9.18 2.11
C SER A 121 -15.53 10.19 2.60
N GLU A 122 -15.84 11.22 1.80
CA GLU A 122 -16.88 12.21 2.11
C GLU A 122 -18.27 11.58 2.19
N ALA A 123 -18.57 10.62 1.29
CA ALA A 123 -19.86 9.95 1.26
C ALA A 123 -20.15 9.12 2.51
N PHE A 124 -19.11 8.53 3.13
CA PHE A 124 -19.25 7.64 4.28
C PHE A 124 -18.88 8.28 5.62
N GLY A 125 -18.10 9.37 5.63
CA GLY A 125 -17.70 10.10 6.84
C GLY A 125 -16.71 9.35 7.75
N TRP A 126 -16.75 9.64 9.06
CA TRP A 126 -15.82 9.05 10.04
C TRP A 126 -15.78 7.51 10.13
N PRO A 127 -16.87 6.73 9.88
CA PRO A 127 -16.81 5.27 9.86
C PRO A 127 -15.85 4.72 8.80
N PHE A 128 -15.65 5.43 7.70
CA PHE A 128 -14.74 5.02 6.64
C PHE A 128 -13.28 5.03 7.10
N PHE A 129 -12.89 5.97 7.97
CA PHE A 129 -11.57 5.97 8.59
C PHE A 129 -11.32 4.70 9.42
N LEU A 130 -12.26 4.32 10.28
CA LEU A 130 -12.15 3.09 11.07
C LEU A 130 -12.10 1.84 10.19
N PHE A 131 -12.86 1.84 9.10
CA PHE A 131 -12.86 0.78 8.11
C PHE A 131 -11.50 0.64 7.42
N CYS A 132 -10.90 1.74 6.96
CA CYS A 132 -9.57 1.74 6.34
C CYS A 132 -8.47 1.28 7.32
N VAL A 133 -8.56 1.67 8.59
CA VAL A 133 -7.66 1.16 9.64
C VAL A 133 -7.87 -0.34 9.89
N ALA A 134 -9.12 -0.82 9.92
CA ALA A 134 -9.40 -2.24 10.06
C ALA A 134 -8.86 -3.07 8.87
N LEU A 135 -8.90 -2.50 7.66
CA LEU A 135 -8.38 -3.12 6.44
C LEU A 135 -6.85 -3.17 6.35
N SER A 136 -6.12 -2.39 7.15
CA SER A 136 -4.66 -2.56 7.25
C SER A 136 -4.26 -3.76 8.12
N ALA A 137 -5.16 -4.22 9.01
CA ALA A 137 -4.88 -5.33 9.92
C ALA A 137 -4.54 -6.67 9.21
N PRO A 138 -5.21 -7.09 8.12
CA PRO A 138 -4.78 -8.23 7.32
C PRO A 138 -3.33 -8.14 6.84
N MET A 139 -2.88 -6.97 6.35
CA MET A 139 -1.50 -6.78 5.90
C MET A 139 -0.51 -6.85 7.08
N LEU A 140 -0.84 -6.24 8.22
CA LEU A 140 -0.04 -6.33 9.45
C LEU A 140 0.06 -7.77 9.98
N LEU A 141 -1.01 -8.55 9.88
CA LEU A 141 -1.01 -9.98 10.23
C LEU A 141 -0.10 -10.79 9.31
N VAL A 142 -0.08 -10.46 8.00
CA VAL A 142 0.85 -11.06 7.06
C VAL A 142 2.29 -10.76 7.47
N LEU A 143 2.62 -9.50 7.79
CA LEU A 143 3.95 -9.08 8.25
C LEU A 143 4.38 -9.83 9.52
N LYS A 144 3.48 -9.92 10.51
CA LYS A 144 3.73 -10.61 11.78
C LYS A 144 3.99 -12.10 11.63
N ASN A 145 3.27 -12.76 10.70
CA ASN A 145 3.37 -14.21 10.49
C ASN A 145 4.54 -14.64 9.60
N LYS A 146 5.33 -13.71 9.04
CA LYS A 146 6.47 -14.03 8.15
C LYS A 146 7.52 -14.96 8.74
N LYS A 147 7.64 -15.04 10.08
CA LYS A 147 8.50 -16.03 10.77
C LYS A 147 8.22 -17.48 10.37
N LYS A 148 7.01 -17.79 9.91
CA LYS A 148 6.57 -19.14 9.53
C LYS A 148 6.51 -19.36 8.01
N LEU A 149 6.63 -18.31 7.21
CA LEU A 149 6.32 -18.32 5.78
C LEU A 149 7.56 -18.20 4.89
N LEU A 150 8.69 -17.74 5.42
CA LEU A 150 9.92 -17.53 4.68
C LEU A 150 11.11 -17.98 5.53
N ASP A 151 12.07 -18.63 4.89
CA ASP A 151 13.32 -19.06 5.52
C ASP A 151 14.12 -17.84 6.04
N PRO A 152 14.87 -17.99 7.15
CA PRO A 152 15.71 -16.91 7.66
C PRO A 152 16.80 -16.54 6.64
N GLY A 153 16.92 -15.25 6.30
CA GLY A 153 17.90 -14.75 5.32
C GLY A 153 17.56 -13.36 4.78
N LYS A 154 18.38 -12.88 3.82
CA LYS A 154 18.23 -11.58 3.14
C LYS A 154 16.87 -11.41 2.45
N GLU A 155 16.36 -12.46 1.83
CA GLU A 155 15.05 -12.43 1.17
C GLU A 155 13.94 -12.02 2.14
N ARG A 156 13.94 -12.57 3.35
CA ARG A 156 12.90 -12.27 4.34
C ARG A 156 12.89 -10.80 4.75
N THR A 157 14.05 -10.16 4.85
CA THR A 157 14.12 -8.71 5.11
C THR A 157 13.58 -7.92 3.94
N THR A 158 13.96 -8.28 2.69
CA THR A 158 13.44 -7.69 1.46
C THR A 158 11.91 -7.73 1.40
N TRP A 159 11.32 -8.92 1.63
CA TRP A 159 9.86 -9.11 1.65
C TRP A 159 9.14 -8.32 2.75
N CYS A 160 9.78 -8.17 3.93
CA CYS A 160 9.21 -7.38 5.01
C CYS A 160 9.27 -5.88 4.70
N THR A 161 10.36 -5.42 4.09
CA THR A 161 10.51 -4.02 3.67
C THR A 161 9.50 -3.66 2.59
N LEU A 162 9.36 -4.46 1.54
CA LEU A 162 8.38 -4.21 0.47
C LEU A 162 6.93 -4.21 0.99
N LEU A 163 6.59 -5.15 1.87
CA LEU A 163 5.25 -5.19 2.48
C LEU A 163 5.02 -3.98 3.40
N SER A 164 6.03 -3.57 4.17
CA SER A 164 5.97 -2.36 4.99
C SER A 164 5.75 -1.11 4.13
N THR A 165 6.47 -0.99 3.01
CA THR A 165 6.29 0.12 2.06
C THR A 165 4.88 0.12 1.48
N ALA A 166 4.35 -1.04 1.09
CA ALA A 166 2.98 -1.15 0.58
C ALA A 166 1.92 -0.74 1.61
N ILE A 167 2.11 -1.10 2.90
CA ILE A 167 1.23 -0.68 4.00
C ILE A 167 1.32 0.83 4.23
N MET A 168 2.52 1.41 4.14
CA MET A 168 2.70 2.86 4.27
C MET A 168 2.05 3.62 3.11
N MET A 169 2.23 3.16 1.87
CA MET A 169 1.56 3.74 0.70
C MET A 169 0.03 3.67 0.83
N TYR A 170 -0.51 2.53 1.28
CA TYR A 170 -1.94 2.39 1.57
C TYR A 170 -2.41 3.38 2.65
N THR A 171 -1.60 3.60 3.68
CA THR A 171 -1.92 4.53 4.77
C THR A 171 -2.00 5.96 4.26
N VAL A 172 -1.04 6.37 3.42
CA VAL A 172 -1.03 7.70 2.79
C VAL A 172 -2.21 7.87 1.83
N ALA A 173 -2.54 6.84 1.05
CA ALA A 173 -3.61 6.93 0.06
C ALA A 173 -5.03 6.87 0.65
N ALA A 174 -5.26 6.02 1.66
CA ALA A 174 -6.59 5.73 2.17
C ALA A 174 -6.86 6.30 3.57
N ILE A 175 -5.90 6.14 4.49
CA ILE A 175 -6.09 6.47 5.91
C ILE A 175 -5.90 7.98 6.15
N VAL A 176 -4.96 8.64 5.47
CA VAL A 176 -4.72 10.08 5.63
C VAL A 176 -5.87 10.94 5.09
N PRO A 177 -6.43 10.69 3.89
CA PRO A 177 -7.61 11.43 3.42
C PRO A 177 -8.82 11.20 4.32
N SER A 178 -9.06 9.95 4.73
CA SER A 178 -10.21 9.62 5.60
C SER A 178 -10.10 10.15 7.03
N ALA A 179 -8.88 10.25 7.57
CA ALA A 179 -8.63 10.94 8.83
C ALA A 179 -8.94 12.44 8.74
N GLY A 180 -8.62 13.08 7.61
CA GLY A 180 -8.96 14.47 7.35
C GLY A 180 -10.48 14.71 7.41
N VAL A 181 -11.25 13.87 6.71
CA VAL A 181 -12.73 13.93 6.74
C VAL A 181 -13.27 13.67 8.14
N ALA A 182 -12.78 12.64 8.83
CA ALA A 182 -13.21 12.31 10.19
C ALA A 182 -12.91 13.42 11.22
N LEU A 183 -11.79 14.13 11.06
CA LEU A 183 -11.44 15.25 11.93
C LEU A 183 -12.39 16.44 11.74
N ILE A 184 -12.70 16.78 10.49
CA ILE A 184 -13.65 17.87 10.17
C ILE A 184 -15.03 17.58 10.76
N ASP A 185 -15.51 16.34 10.64
CA ASP A 185 -16.82 15.90 11.15
C ASP A 185 -16.92 15.91 12.68
N VAL A 186 -15.80 15.74 13.39
CA VAL A 186 -15.75 15.69 14.86
C VAL A 186 -15.44 17.06 15.50
N SER A 187 -14.64 17.91 14.83
CA SER A 187 -14.15 19.17 15.43
C SER A 187 -14.89 20.43 14.99
N CYS A 188 -15.63 20.39 13.86
CA CYS A 188 -16.28 21.56 13.28
C CYS A 188 -17.81 21.41 13.30
N GLU A 189 -18.38 21.18 14.49
CA GLU A 189 -19.84 21.00 14.67
C GLU A 189 -20.65 22.30 14.41
N ASP A 190 -20.02 23.46 14.20
CA ASP A 190 -20.69 24.71 13.83
C ASP A 190 -20.02 25.38 12.60
N ASP A 191 -20.85 25.53 11.56
CA ASP A 191 -20.74 26.37 10.37
C ASP A 191 -19.72 26.05 9.25
N THR A 192 -20.32 25.91 8.05
CA THR A 192 -19.76 25.98 6.68
C THR A 192 -19.03 24.75 6.12
N GLY A 193 -19.80 23.92 5.42
CA GLY A 193 -19.33 22.87 4.50
C GLY A 193 -18.69 23.41 3.21
N ALA A 194 -17.51 24.00 3.35
CA ALA A 194 -16.59 24.34 2.25
C ALA A 194 -15.18 24.32 2.89
N LEU A 195 -14.19 23.54 2.49
CA LEU A 195 -13.55 23.45 1.17
C LEU A 195 -12.57 22.27 1.23
N LEU A 196 -12.94 21.08 0.74
CA LEU A 196 -11.93 20.10 0.33
C LEU A 196 -11.33 20.45 -1.05
N SER A 197 -11.92 21.43 -1.75
CA SER A 197 -11.46 21.97 -3.04
C SER A 197 -10.29 22.96 -2.94
N GLU A 198 -9.86 23.38 -1.75
CA GLU A 198 -8.80 24.40 -1.60
C GLU A 198 -7.66 23.99 -0.67
N VAL A 199 -7.64 22.72 -0.22
CA VAL A 199 -6.50 22.18 0.54
C VAL A 199 -5.49 21.63 -0.46
N ASP A 200 -4.78 22.56 -1.08
CA ASP A 200 -3.55 22.29 -1.83
C ASP A 200 -2.59 21.51 -0.93
N ILE A 201 -2.12 20.37 -1.44
CA ILE A 201 -1.31 19.35 -0.74
C ILE A 201 0.01 19.96 -0.20
N PHE A 202 0.43 21.11 -0.73
CA PHE A 202 1.64 21.84 -0.33
C PHE A 202 1.41 23.24 0.25
N ALA A 203 0.21 23.83 0.13
CA ALA A 203 -0.03 25.16 0.69
C ALA A 203 -0.60 25.02 2.10
N GLY A 204 0.26 25.22 3.09
CA GLY A 204 -0.14 25.35 4.50
C GLY A 204 -1.03 26.58 4.71
N ALA A 205 -2.32 26.49 4.37
CA ALA A 205 -3.32 27.48 4.72
C ALA A 205 -3.72 27.27 6.19
N THR A 206 -3.48 28.30 7.00
CA THR A 206 -3.46 28.27 8.46
C THR A 206 -4.81 28.56 9.14
N ASP A 207 -5.96 28.45 8.46
CA ASP A 207 -7.26 28.87 9.04
C ASP A 207 -8.38 27.79 9.04
N ALA A 208 -8.08 26.53 8.76
CA ALA A 208 -9.04 25.43 8.92
C ALA A 208 -8.60 24.49 10.05
N CYS A 209 -8.93 24.86 11.30
CA CYS A 209 -8.83 24.06 12.52
C CYS A 209 -7.40 23.55 12.88
N GLU A 210 -6.95 23.72 14.12
CA GLU A 210 -5.69 23.13 14.64
C GLU A 210 -5.61 21.59 14.44
N ALA A 211 -6.72 20.95 14.05
CA ALA A 211 -6.84 19.56 13.64
C ALA A 211 -6.03 19.15 12.41
N LEU A 212 -5.64 20.08 11.50
CA LEU A 212 -4.86 19.71 10.31
C LEU A 212 -3.47 19.12 10.68
N GLN A 213 -2.91 19.52 11.82
CA GLN A 213 -1.66 18.98 12.36
C GLN A 213 -1.78 17.47 12.70
N TYR A 214 -2.98 17.00 13.03
CA TYR A 214 -3.27 15.59 13.36
C TYR A 214 -3.64 14.74 12.15
N ARG A 215 -3.82 15.33 10.96
CA ARG A 215 -4.13 14.61 9.71
C ARG A 215 -3.11 13.50 9.40
N TYR A 216 -1.85 13.70 9.80
CA TYR A 216 -0.76 12.74 9.59
C TYR A 216 -0.47 11.86 10.81
N ALA A 217 -1.17 12.03 11.93
CA ALA A 217 -1.04 11.15 13.10
C ALA A 217 -1.22 9.66 12.77
N PRO A 218 -2.11 9.25 11.84
CA PRO A 218 -2.23 7.85 11.42
C PRO A 218 -0.96 7.28 10.78
N VAL A 219 -0.12 8.11 10.13
CA VAL A 219 1.15 7.67 9.54
C VAL A 219 2.11 7.21 10.63
N LEU A 220 2.23 7.98 11.71
CA LEU A 220 3.05 7.61 12.87
C LEU A 220 2.49 6.38 13.58
N GLY A 221 1.16 6.30 13.74
CA GLY A 221 0.49 5.13 14.29
C GLY A 221 0.75 3.86 13.48
N MET A 222 0.70 3.96 12.15
CA MET A 222 0.99 2.83 11.26
C MET A 222 2.46 2.43 11.31
N ALA A 223 3.40 3.39 11.32
CA ALA A 223 4.82 3.10 11.45
C ALA A 223 5.12 2.34 12.76
N ALA A 224 4.48 2.74 13.86
CA ALA A 224 4.57 2.01 15.12
C ALA A 224 3.95 0.60 15.04
N ALA A 225 2.80 0.45 14.37
CA ALA A 225 2.15 -0.84 14.16
C ALA A 225 2.99 -1.80 13.31
N ILE A 226 3.63 -1.28 12.25
CA ILE A 226 4.61 -1.99 11.43
C ILE A 226 5.80 -2.42 12.30
N GLY A 227 6.37 -1.51 13.09
CA GLY A 227 7.49 -1.83 13.98
C GLY A 227 7.14 -2.90 15.03
N TRP A 228 5.90 -2.93 15.51
CA TRP A 228 5.40 -4.00 16.39
C TRP A 228 5.21 -5.32 15.65
N ALA A 229 4.65 -5.29 14.45
CA ALA A 229 4.45 -6.46 13.61
C ALA A 229 5.75 -6.95 12.96
N TRP A 230 6.82 -6.15 12.98
CA TRP A 230 8.10 -6.50 12.41
C TRP A 230 8.66 -7.74 13.09
N PRO A 231 9.14 -8.73 12.31
CA PRO A 231 9.67 -9.94 12.89
C PRO A 231 10.93 -9.67 13.72
N ARG A 232 10.81 -9.63 15.05
CA ARG A 232 11.97 -9.51 15.95
C ARG A 232 12.88 -10.73 15.82
N GLY A 233 14.06 -10.54 15.24
CA GLY A 233 15.08 -11.58 15.06
C GLY A 233 15.78 -11.90 16.37
N LYS A 234 15.47 -13.05 16.97
CA LYS A 234 16.43 -13.71 17.87
C LYS A 234 17.42 -14.59 17.11
N LYS A 235 17.12 -14.97 15.86
CA LYS A 235 17.98 -15.84 15.04
C LYS A 235 18.88 -15.12 14.03
N ILE A 236 18.54 -13.88 13.64
CA ILE A 236 19.32 -13.12 12.64
C ILE A 236 20.74 -12.81 13.16
N ILE A 237 20.91 -12.60 14.46
CA ILE A 237 22.23 -12.34 15.06
C ILE A 237 23.05 -13.63 15.14
N ASP A 238 22.43 -14.74 15.53
CA ASP A 238 23.11 -16.04 15.61
C ASP A 238 23.55 -16.51 14.21
N ASP A 239 22.66 -16.42 13.20
CA ASP A 239 22.95 -16.82 11.82
C ASP A 239 24.02 -15.91 11.17
N LEU A 240 24.01 -14.59 11.43
CA LEU A 240 25.07 -13.67 10.99
C LEU A 240 26.40 -13.90 11.73
N SER A 241 26.34 -14.32 13.00
CA SER A 241 27.55 -14.63 13.76
C SER A 241 28.18 -15.94 13.31
N ASP A 242 27.37 -16.93 12.94
CA ASP A 242 27.84 -18.22 12.44
C ASP A 242 28.46 -18.07 11.03
N ASP A 243 27.85 -17.29 10.12
CA ASP A 243 28.44 -16.98 8.80
C ASP A 243 29.77 -16.19 8.91
N PHE A 244 29.86 -15.26 9.87
CA PHE A 244 31.10 -14.49 10.11
C PHE A 244 32.20 -15.36 10.73
N LEU A 245 31.83 -16.35 11.55
CA LEU A 245 32.76 -17.28 12.19
C LEU A 245 33.25 -18.38 11.25
N ASP A 246 32.41 -18.83 10.30
CA ASP A 246 32.85 -19.79 9.28
C ASP A 246 33.66 -19.13 8.16
N GLY A 247 33.39 -17.87 7.80
CA GLY A 247 34.26 -17.08 6.92
C GLY A 247 35.63 -16.71 7.52
N LEU A 248 35.85 -16.95 8.81
CA LEU A 248 37.13 -16.75 9.52
C LEU A 248 37.97 -18.03 9.64
N LYS A 249 37.47 -19.18 9.16
CA LYS A 249 38.15 -20.47 9.21
C LYS A 249 38.84 -20.87 7.89
N ASP A 250 38.65 -20.10 6.83
CA ASP A 250 39.44 -20.14 5.59
C ASP A 250 40.51 -19.04 5.60
#